data_AF-A0A1I1WCB2-F1
#
_entry.id   AF-A0A1I1WCB2-F1
#
_cell.length_a   1.000
_cell.length_b   1.000
_cell.length_c   1.000
_cell.angle_alpha   90.00
_cell.angle_beta   90.00
_cell.angle_gamma   90.00
#
_symmetry.space_group_name_H-M   'P 1'
#
loop_
_entity.id
_entity.type
_entity.pdbx_description
1 polymer ?
#
loop_
_entity_poly.entity_id
_entity_poly.type
_entity_poly.pdbx_seq_one_letter_code
_entity_poly.pdbx_strand_id
1 'polypeptide(L)'
;MRNRLALVLVVLVVLGAWWWTRPAPSAVEAAVAATTPAQPAAEAAERRTRLDDGEPERARRLRDGAARREVMQRRIVTAMAARDAAAAASRTPADPEPTRPGKSGARAADDAPADAILDRTGNHGYLSRVLSRELMPLVDECHALVREEHPELTGMLVLDLEILGDEDIGGVVNTLEPGKGNEIAEPALLECVRESLLAVTLPPPEQGGRDAISLSMRFDPPKPE
;
A
#
# COMPACT_ATOMS: atom_id res chain seq x y z
N MET A 1 24.41 23.97 18.90
CA MET A 1 23.78 24.56 17.68
C MET A 1 24.79 25.06 16.65
N ARG A 2 25.91 25.69 17.03
CA ARG A 2 26.95 26.19 16.10
C ARG A 2 27.51 25.15 15.10
N ASN A 3 27.70 23.90 15.51
CA ASN A 3 28.26 22.86 14.61
C ASN A 3 27.28 22.36 13.54
N ARG A 4 25.96 22.45 13.77
CA ARG A 4 24.97 22.03 12.76
C ARG A 4 24.85 23.03 11.61
N LEU A 5 25.08 24.31 11.88
CA LEU A 5 25.00 25.37 10.88
C LEU A 5 26.21 25.36 9.94
N ALA A 6 27.40 25.02 10.46
CA ALA A 6 28.60 24.84 9.64
C ALA A 6 28.47 23.66 8.65
N LEU A 7 27.85 22.56 9.06
CA LEU A 7 27.71 21.36 8.23
C LEU A 7 26.75 21.57 7.06
N VAL A 8 25.64 22.30 7.28
CA VAL A 8 24.68 22.65 6.20
C VAL A 8 25.32 23.56 5.16
N LEU A 9 26.16 24.52 5.57
CA LEU A 9 26.85 25.42 4.65
C LEU A 9 27.84 24.68 3.74
N VAL A 10 28.59 23.71 4.27
CA VAL A 10 29.52 22.90 3.47
C VAL A 10 28.77 22.07 2.43
N VAL A 11 27.64 21.46 2.80
CA VAL A 11 26.83 20.66 1.87
C VAL A 11 26.28 21.51 0.72
N LEU A 12 25.81 22.73 1.02
CA LEU A 12 25.30 23.66 -0.01
C LEU A 12 26.40 24.10 -0.98
N VAL A 13 27.63 24.34 -0.50
CA VAL A 13 28.75 24.72 -1.37
C VAL A 13 29.17 23.56 -2.28
N VAL A 14 29.21 22.33 -1.77
CA VAL A 14 29.55 21.14 -2.57
C VAL A 14 28.49 20.86 -3.63
N LEU A 15 27.20 20.97 -3.28
CA LEU A 15 26.10 20.78 -4.24
C LEU A 15 26.07 21.88 -5.31
N GLY A 16 26.33 23.13 -4.93
CA GLY A 16 26.44 24.24 -5.87
C GLY A 16 27.60 24.10 -6.85
N ALA A 17 28.78 23.68 -6.36
CA ALA A 17 29.96 23.45 -7.20
C ALA A 17 29.75 22.29 -8.19
N TRP A 18 29.10 21.20 -7.76
CA TRP A 18 28.83 20.06 -8.62
C TRP A 18 27.88 20.38 -9.77
N TRP A 19 26.89 21.25 -9.54
CA TRP A 19 25.95 21.66 -10.58
C TRP A 19 26.63 22.50 -11.68
N TRP A 20 27.65 23.28 -11.33
CA TRP A 20 28.38 24.11 -12.30
C TRP A 20 29.37 23.34 -13.17
N THR A 21 29.80 22.15 -12.72
CA THR A 21 30.71 21.27 -13.48
C THR A 21 29.99 20.33 -14.45
N ARG A 22 28.66 20.39 -14.60
CA ARG A 22 27.96 19.54 -15.56
C ARG A 22 28.28 20.00 -16.99
N PRO A 23 28.92 19.16 -17.83
CA PRO A 23 29.18 19.51 -19.22
C PRO A 23 27.83 19.73 -19.93
N ALA A 24 27.72 20.85 -20.64
CA ALA A 24 26.56 21.12 -21.49
C ALA A 24 26.41 19.96 -22.50
N PRO A 25 25.18 19.47 -22.73
CA PRO A 25 24.95 18.44 -23.75
C PRO A 25 25.42 18.99 -25.09
N SER A 26 26.42 18.33 -25.67
CA SER A 26 26.97 18.64 -26.99
C SER A 26 25.84 18.58 -28.01
N ALA A 27 25.59 19.71 -28.67
CA ALA A 27 24.67 19.85 -29.79
C ALA A 27 25.24 19.18 -31.07
N VAL A 28 25.61 17.90 -30.97
CA VAL A 28 26.17 17.11 -32.09
C VAL A 28 25.23 15.92 -32.37
N GLU A 29 23.94 16.20 -32.54
CA GLU A 29 23.04 15.21 -33.16
C GLU A 29 21.85 15.90 -33.86
N ALA A 30 22.15 16.97 -34.60
CA ALA A 30 21.22 17.66 -35.48
C ALA A 30 21.68 17.54 -36.94
N ALA A 31 21.91 16.32 -37.43
CA ALA A 31 22.19 16.10 -38.86
C ALA A 31 22.00 14.63 -39.32
N VAL A 32 20.94 13.94 -38.92
CA VAL A 32 20.45 12.75 -39.65
C VAL A 32 18.94 12.82 -39.78
N ALA A 33 18.48 13.85 -40.49
CA ALA A 33 17.11 13.93 -40.99
C ALA A 33 17.18 13.97 -42.52
N ALA A 34 17.13 12.81 -43.14
CA ALA A 34 16.56 12.59 -44.47
C ALA A 34 16.77 11.13 -44.88
N THR A 35 15.78 10.29 -44.61
CA THR A 35 15.13 9.38 -45.59
C THR A 35 14.31 8.37 -44.78
N THR A 36 13.19 8.84 -44.22
CA THR A 36 12.13 7.94 -43.75
C THR A 36 11.16 7.78 -44.92
N PRO A 37 11.03 6.58 -45.51
CA PRO A 37 10.00 6.34 -46.51
C PRO A 37 8.63 6.60 -45.87
N ALA A 38 7.77 7.32 -46.60
CA ALA A 38 6.42 7.63 -46.19
C ALA A 38 5.61 6.33 -46.01
N GLN A 39 5.64 5.79 -44.79
CA GLN A 39 4.72 4.76 -44.35
C GLN A 39 3.30 5.36 -44.29
N PRO A 40 2.29 4.67 -44.83
CA PRO A 40 0.95 5.22 -45.01
C PRO A 40 0.32 5.54 -43.65
N ALA A 41 -0.18 6.76 -43.50
CA ALA A 41 -0.84 7.28 -42.30
C ALA A 41 -2.04 6.45 -41.79
N ALA A 42 -2.49 5.45 -42.56
CA ALA A 42 -3.54 4.51 -42.19
C ALA A 42 -3.08 3.49 -41.12
N GLU A 43 -1.85 2.96 -41.18
CA GLU A 43 -1.36 1.99 -40.17
C GLU A 43 -1.07 2.64 -38.81
N ALA A 44 -0.71 3.93 -38.81
CA ALA A 44 -0.51 4.69 -37.58
C ALA A 44 -1.84 4.98 -36.85
N ALA A 45 -2.95 5.07 -37.57
CA ALA A 45 -4.28 5.21 -36.98
C ALA A 45 -4.77 3.88 -36.36
N GLU A 46 -4.55 2.74 -37.03
CA GLU A 46 -4.88 1.40 -36.49
C GLU A 46 -4.02 0.98 -35.29
N ARG A 47 -2.74 1.40 -35.22
CA ARG A 47 -1.90 1.16 -34.03
C ARG A 47 -2.36 1.93 -32.81
N ARG A 48 -2.93 3.13 -32.99
CA ARG A 48 -3.44 3.94 -31.86
C ARG A 48 -4.73 3.37 -31.29
N THR A 49 -5.62 2.82 -32.12
CA THR A 49 -6.83 2.16 -31.64
C THR A 49 -6.52 0.84 -30.91
N ARG A 50 -5.54 0.04 -31.36
CA ARG A 50 -5.17 -1.20 -30.64
C ARG A 50 -4.50 -1.00 -29.27
N LEU A 51 -3.95 0.18 -29.00
CA LEU A 51 -3.35 0.51 -27.70
C LEU A 51 -4.39 0.95 -26.66
N ASP A 52 -5.61 1.29 -27.07
CA ASP A 52 -6.69 1.75 -26.19
C ASP A 52 -7.60 0.59 -25.70
N ASP A 53 -7.66 -0.52 -26.45
CA ASP A 53 -8.58 -1.64 -26.17
C ASP A 53 -8.18 -2.55 -24.99
N GLY A 54 -7.02 -2.31 -24.38
CA GLY A 54 -6.40 -3.29 -23.47
C GLY A 54 -5.72 -2.68 -22.26
N GLU A 55 -6.28 -1.63 -21.65
CA GLU A 55 -5.85 -1.33 -20.29
C GLU A 55 -6.03 -2.62 -19.46
N PRO A 56 -4.95 -3.18 -18.89
CA PRO A 56 -5.00 -4.51 -18.30
C PRO A 56 -6.11 -4.54 -17.27
N GLU A 57 -6.96 -5.57 -17.29
CA GLU A 57 -8.15 -5.69 -16.44
C GLU A 57 -7.84 -5.36 -14.96
N ARG A 58 -6.63 -5.72 -14.52
CA ARG A 58 -6.06 -5.34 -13.23
C ARG A 58 -6.04 -3.83 -12.97
N ALA A 59 -5.55 -3.01 -13.88
CA ALA A 59 -5.48 -1.55 -13.71
C ALA A 59 -6.89 -0.94 -13.58
N ARG A 60 -7.88 -1.46 -14.33
CA ARG A 60 -9.29 -1.07 -14.15
C ARG A 60 -9.81 -1.46 -12.76
N ARG A 61 -9.59 -2.70 -12.33
CA ARG A 61 -9.99 -3.19 -10.99
C ARG A 61 -9.36 -2.36 -9.87
N LEU A 62 -8.09 -2.00 -9.98
CA LEU A 62 -7.39 -1.16 -9.01
C LEU A 62 -7.96 0.25 -8.94
N ARG A 63 -8.23 0.89 -10.09
CA ARG A 63 -8.85 2.23 -10.13
C ARG A 63 -10.26 2.22 -9.56
N ASP A 64 -11.08 1.25 -9.93
CA ASP A 64 -12.42 1.08 -9.38
C ASP A 64 -12.38 0.83 -7.86
N GLY A 65 -11.43 0.02 -7.40
CA GLY A 65 -11.18 -0.22 -5.97
C GLY A 65 -10.82 1.06 -5.22
N ALA A 66 -9.92 1.87 -5.77
CA ALA A 66 -9.53 3.15 -5.17
C ALA A 66 -10.71 4.14 -5.07
N ALA A 67 -11.53 4.24 -6.12
CA ALA A 67 -12.72 5.10 -6.12
C ALA A 67 -13.76 4.64 -5.08
N ARG A 68 -14.02 3.32 -4.99
CA ARG A 68 -14.92 2.74 -3.97
C ARG A 68 -14.40 3.00 -2.55
N ARG A 69 -13.09 2.83 -2.32
CA ARG A 69 -12.45 3.14 -1.03
C ARG A 69 -12.67 4.59 -0.64
N GLU A 70 -12.42 5.54 -1.53
CA GLU A 70 -12.59 6.97 -1.21
C GLU A 70 -14.03 7.32 -0.81
N VAL A 71 -15.01 6.77 -1.53
CA VAL A 71 -16.43 6.93 -1.18
C VAL A 71 -16.72 6.33 0.20
N MET A 72 -16.24 5.12 0.48
CA MET A 72 -16.47 4.46 1.77
C MET A 72 -15.77 5.19 2.93
N GLN A 73 -14.52 5.60 2.75
CA GLN A 73 -13.75 6.37 3.73
C GLN A 73 -14.47 7.67 4.12
N ARG A 74 -14.98 8.42 3.14
CA ARG A 74 -15.77 9.63 3.41
C ARG A 74 -17.02 9.33 4.23
N ARG A 75 -17.72 8.24 3.93
CA ARG A 75 -18.92 7.82 4.68
C ARG A 75 -18.56 7.45 6.12
N ILE A 76 -17.51 6.66 6.34
CA ILE A 76 -17.01 6.25 7.66
C ILE A 76 -16.64 7.49 8.49
N VAL A 77 -15.80 8.37 7.94
CA VAL A 77 -15.37 9.60 8.65
C VAL A 77 -16.56 10.49 9.01
N THR A 78 -17.52 10.64 8.10
CA THR A 78 -18.74 11.44 8.36
C THR A 78 -19.60 10.81 9.46
N ALA A 79 -19.77 9.48 9.43
CA ALA A 79 -20.54 8.76 10.44
C ALA A 79 -19.88 8.83 11.81
N MET A 80 -18.56 8.63 11.88
CA MET A 80 -17.78 8.79 13.12
C MET A 80 -17.93 10.20 13.70
N ALA A 81 -17.77 11.25 12.88
CA ALA A 81 -17.94 12.62 13.33
C ALA A 81 -19.36 12.90 13.86
N ALA A 82 -20.39 12.33 13.23
CA ALA A 82 -21.77 12.46 13.70
C ALA A 82 -21.99 11.77 15.05
N ARG A 83 -21.43 10.56 15.26
CA ARG A 83 -21.48 9.85 16.55
C ARG A 83 -20.77 10.63 17.64
N ASP A 84 -19.58 11.15 17.36
CA ASP A 84 -18.79 11.95 18.30
C ASP A 84 -19.55 13.22 18.72
N ALA A 85 -20.20 13.90 17.77
CA ALA A 85 -21.04 15.06 18.05
C ALA A 85 -22.26 14.70 18.90
N ALA A 86 -22.94 13.59 18.61
CA ALA A 86 -24.08 13.11 19.39
C ALA A 86 -23.68 12.69 20.82
N ALA A 87 -22.53 12.02 20.96
CA ALA A 87 -21.95 11.66 22.25
C ALA A 87 -21.59 12.92 23.05
N ALA A 88 -20.97 13.92 22.43
CA ALA A 88 -20.64 15.19 23.07
C ALA A 88 -21.90 15.95 23.53
N ALA A 89 -22.97 15.96 22.73
CA ALA A 89 -24.25 16.57 23.10
C ALA A 89 -24.95 15.85 24.27
N SER A 90 -24.72 14.54 24.42
CA SER A 90 -25.30 13.72 25.48
C SER A 90 -24.49 13.73 26.78
N ARG A 91 -23.24 14.22 26.76
CA ARG A 91 -22.43 14.40 27.97
C ARG A 91 -23.00 15.53 28.81
N THR A 92 -23.75 15.15 29.84
CA THR A 92 -24.06 16.08 30.95
C THR A 92 -22.74 16.43 31.64
N PRO A 93 -22.45 17.71 31.94
CA PRO A 93 -21.22 18.07 32.64
C PRO A 93 -21.16 17.38 34.02
N ALA A 94 -20.05 16.67 34.27
CA ALA A 94 -19.59 16.05 35.53
C ALA A 94 -19.94 14.57 35.81
N ASP A 95 -18.95 13.68 35.69
CA ASP A 95 -18.20 13.08 36.81
C ASP A 95 -16.86 12.50 36.26
N PRO A 96 -15.78 12.39 37.04
CA PRO A 96 -14.46 11.95 36.56
C PRO A 96 -14.45 10.46 36.16
N GLU A 97 -13.87 10.19 35.00
CA GLU A 97 -13.91 8.91 34.29
C GLU A 97 -13.07 7.81 34.99
N PRO A 98 -13.62 6.59 35.23
CA PRO A 98 -12.88 5.48 35.79
C PRO A 98 -11.90 4.88 34.77
N THR A 99 -10.63 4.78 35.17
CA THR A 99 -9.54 4.21 34.38
C THR A 99 -9.80 2.74 34.04
N ARG A 100 -10.00 2.39 32.77
CA ARG A 100 -10.05 0.99 32.30
C ARG A 100 -8.64 0.46 32.03
N PRO A 101 -8.23 -0.67 32.64
CA PRO A 101 -6.97 -1.32 32.30
C PRO A 101 -7.12 -2.14 31.00
N GLY A 102 -6.36 -1.75 29.97
CA GLY A 102 -6.22 -2.51 28.74
C GLY A 102 -5.35 -3.74 28.95
N LYS A 103 -5.88 -4.92 28.63
CA LYS A 103 -5.19 -6.21 28.71
C LYS A 103 -4.84 -6.65 27.28
N SER A 104 -3.61 -6.39 26.85
CA SER A 104 -3.05 -6.91 25.60
C SER A 104 -2.25 -8.16 25.91
N GLY A 105 -2.65 -9.30 25.34
CA GLY A 105 -1.96 -10.58 25.46
C GLY A 105 -1.51 -11.06 24.09
N ALA A 106 -0.25 -10.79 23.73
CA ALA A 106 0.37 -11.37 22.56
C ALA A 106 0.66 -12.85 22.78
N ARG A 107 0.20 -13.72 21.88
CA ARG A 107 0.54 -15.16 21.87
C ARG A 107 1.19 -15.51 20.54
N ALA A 108 2.30 -16.22 20.61
CA ALA A 108 3.16 -16.56 19.48
C ALA A 108 2.45 -17.44 18.44
N ALA A 109 2.63 -17.06 17.17
CA ALA A 109 2.23 -17.80 15.98
C ALA A 109 3.45 -18.61 15.51
N ASP A 110 3.42 -19.93 15.65
CA ASP A 110 4.52 -20.81 15.19
C ASP A 110 4.08 -21.98 14.30
N ASP A 111 2.80 -22.15 13.95
CA ASP A 111 2.35 -23.27 13.10
C ASP A 111 1.21 -22.87 12.15
N ALA A 112 1.36 -21.75 11.44
CA ALA A 112 0.43 -21.40 10.38
C ALA A 112 0.89 -21.98 9.03
N PRO A 113 -0.03 -22.45 8.19
CA PRO A 113 0.30 -22.82 6.82
C PRO A 113 0.94 -21.63 6.10
N ALA A 114 1.95 -21.90 5.27
CA ALA A 114 2.72 -20.89 4.52
C ALA A 114 1.83 -19.93 3.72
N ASP A 115 0.62 -20.37 3.37
CA ASP A 115 -0.32 -19.66 2.50
C ASP A 115 -1.34 -18.79 3.26
N ALA A 116 -1.09 -18.46 4.53
CA ALA A 116 -2.03 -17.71 5.37
C ALA A 116 -1.47 -16.36 5.84
N ILE A 117 -2.35 -15.35 5.82
CA ILE A 117 -2.09 -14.06 6.46
C ILE A 117 -2.26 -14.23 7.96
N LEU A 118 -1.25 -13.82 8.72
CA LEU A 118 -1.25 -13.88 10.17
C LEU A 118 -1.41 -12.49 10.77
N ASP A 119 -2.30 -12.37 11.74
CA ASP A 119 -2.40 -11.19 12.59
C ASP A 119 -1.38 -11.29 13.74
N ARG A 120 -0.37 -10.44 13.73
CA ARG A 120 0.68 -10.36 14.76
C ARG A 120 0.23 -9.62 16.01
N THR A 121 -0.88 -8.88 15.96
CA THR A 121 -1.45 -8.23 17.14
C THR A 121 -2.21 -9.21 18.03
N GLY A 122 -2.68 -10.32 17.46
CA GLY A 122 -3.33 -11.42 18.17
C GLY A 122 -4.80 -11.19 18.53
N ASN A 123 -5.40 -10.08 18.08
CA ASN A 123 -6.76 -9.68 18.47
C ASN A 123 -7.76 -9.66 17.30
N HIS A 124 -7.29 -9.87 16.06
CA HIS A 124 -8.06 -9.68 14.83
C HIS A 124 -8.13 -10.97 13.98
N GLY A 125 -8.24 -12.12 14.62
CA GLY A 125 -8.26 -13.43 13.94
C GLY A 125 -9.42 -13.63 12.94
N TYR A 126 -10.50 -12.85 13.04
CA TYR A 126 -11.53 -12.82 12.00
C TYR A 126 -11.06 -12.08 10.74
N LEU A 127 -10.40 -10.94 10.91
CA LEU A 127 -9.91 -10.11 9.81
C LEU A 127 -8.82 -10.83 9.01
N SER A 128 -7.90 -11.54 9.68
CA SER A 128 -6.88 -12.34 9.00
C SER A 128 -7.47 -13.42 8.10
N ARG A 129 -8.61 -14.03 8.46
CA ARG A 129 -9.32 -15.01 7.63
C ARG A 129 -9.99 -14.37 6.41
N VAL A 130 -10.60 -13.20 6.58
CA VAL A 130 -11.23 -12.47 5.47
C VAL A 130 -10.15 -12.03 4.48
N LEU A 131 -9.07 -11.41 4.99
CA LEU A 131 -7.94 -11.02 4.16
C LEU A 131 -7.30 -12.22 3.49
N SER A 132 -7.09 -13.34 4.18
CA SER A 132 -6.49 -14.52 3.54
C SER A 132 -7.33 -15.01 2.35
N ARG A 133 -8.66 -14.91 2.41
CA ARG A 133 -9.55 -15.35 1.33
C ARG A 133 -9.55 -14.38 0.15
N GLU A 134 -9.61 -13.08 0.43
CA GLU A 134 -9.77 -12.04 -0.59
C GLU A 134 -8.43 -11.57 -1.19
N LEU A 135 -7.36 -11.57 -0.38
CA LEU A 135 -6.08 -10.99 -0.74
C LEU A 135 -5.06 -12.02 -1.24
N MET A 136 -5.03 -13.25 -0.70
CA MET A 136 -3.99 -14.22 -1.11
C MET A 136 -3.95 -14.49 -2.61
N PRO A 137 -5.08 -14.62 -3.34
CA PRO A 137 -5.01 -14.77 -4.80
C PRO A 137 -4.31 -13.61 -5.50
N LEU A 138 -4.51 -12.38 -5.00
CA LEU A 138 -3.85 -11.18 -5.55
C LEU A 138 -2.37 -11.15 -5.17
N VAL A 139 -2.03 -11.58 -3.95
CA VAL A 139 -0.64 -11.71 -3.49
C VAL A 139 0.11 -12.75 -4.31
N ASP A 140 -0.52 -13.86 -4.65
CA ASP A 140 0.06 -14.90 -5.50
C ASP A 140 0.34 -14.37 -6.92
N GLU A 141 -0.60 -13.60 -7.49
CA GLU A 141 -0.38 -12.88 -8.76
C GLU A 141 0.78 -11.88 -8.65
N CYS A 142 0.86 -11.11 -7.57
CA CYS A 142 1.97 -10.19 -7.30
C CYS A 142 3.31 -10.92 -7.23
N HIS A 143 3.34 -12.05 -6.52
CA HIS A 143 4.53 -12.86 -6.35
C HIS A 143 4.99 -13.46 -7.68
N ALA A 144 4.06 -14.01 -8.47
CA ALA A 144 4.36 -14.60 -9.77
C ALA A 144 5.02 -13.58 -10.71
N LEU A 145 4.50 -12.35 -10.77
CA LEU A 145 5.05 -11.29 -11.62
C LEU A 145 6.49 -10.91 -11.24
N VAL A 146 6.75 -10.75 -9.94
CA VAL A 146 8.08 -10.36 -9.47
C VAL A 146 9.09 -11.50 -9.61
N ARG A 147 8.64 -12.75 -9.49
CA ARG A 147 9.50 -13.93 -9.62
C ARG A 147 10.04 -14.16 -11.03
N GLU A 148 9.45 -13.55 -12.06
CA GLU A 148 10.01 -13.58 -13.41
C GLU A 148 11.40 -12.92 -13.45
N GLU A 149 11.61 -11.90 -12.62
CA GLU A 149 12.87 -11.15 -12.50
C GLU A 149 13.70 -11.59 -11.28
N HIS A 150 13.03 -12.00 -10.19
CA HIS A 150 13.64 -12.36 -8.91
C HIS A 150 13.21 -13.76 -8.43
N PRO A 151 13.73 -14.84 -9.05
CA PRO A 151 13.27 -16.20 -8.77
C PRO A 151 13.61 -16.71 -7.35
N GLU A 152 14.63 -16.14 -6.71
CA GLU A 152 15.05 -16.44 -5.34
C GLU A 152 14.32 -15.65 -4.25
N LEU A 153 13.32 -14.85 -4.61
CA LEU A 153 12.55 -14.04 -3.66
C LEU A 153 11.88 -14.94 -2.61
N THR A 154 12.35 -14.83 -1.37
CA THR A 154 11.84 -15.59 -0.24
C THR A 154 11.92 -14.73 1.02
N GLY A 155 11.08 -15.03 2.01
CA GLY A 155 11.13 -14.37 3.31
C GLY A 155 9.77 -13.98 3.84
N MET A 156 9.79 -13.21 4.93
CA MET A 156 8.59 -12.70 5.59
C MET A 156 8.28 -11.27 5.11
N LEU A 157 7.07 -11.06 4.59
CA LEU A 157 6.51 -9.72 4.43
C LEU A 157 5.73 -9.38 5.70
N VAL A 158 6.05 -8.24 6.31
CA VAL A 158 5.32 -7.69 7.47
C VAL A 158 4.79 -6.32 7.09
N LEU A 159 3.49 -6.10 7.29
CA LEU A 159 2.80 -4.86 6.97
C LEU A 159 2.07 -4.35 8.21
N ASP A 160 2.33 -3.12 8.60
CA ASP A 160 1.58 -2.41 9.63
C ASP A 160 0.53 -1.53 8.92
N LEU A 161 -0.73 -1.65 9.34
CA LEU A 161 -1.85 -0.95 8.71
C LEU A 161 -2.77 -0.32 9.75
N GLU A 162 -3.37 0.81 9.37
CA GLU A 162 -4.45 1.45 10.11
C GLU A 162 -5.77 1.24 9.37
N ILE A 163 -6.77 0.72 10.08
CA ILE A 163 -8.14 0.58 9.58
C ILE A 163 -8.97 1.72 10.13
N LEU A 164 -9.78 2.31 9.25
CA LEU A 164 -10.91 3.13 9.63
C LEU A 164 -12.18 2.33 9.45
N GLY A 165 -12.98 2.22 10.49
CA GLY A 165 -14.23 1.49 10.41
C GLY A 165 -15.38 2.14 11.16
N ASP A 166 -16.58 1.78 10.73
CA ASP A 166 -17.83 2.15 11.36
C ASP A 166 -18.71 0.89 11.44
N GLU A 167 -19.37 0.71 12.57
CA GLU A 167 -20.12 -0.51 12.92
C GLU A 167 -21.25 -0.83 11.93
N ASP A 168 -21.76 0.18 11.22
CA ASP A 168 -22.87 0.05 10.28
C ASP A 168 -22.44 0.06 8.81
N ILE A 169 -21.23 0.58 8.52
CA ILE A 169 -20.78 0.80 7.13
C ILE A 169 -19.76 -0.25 6.69
N GLY A 170 -18.85 -0.65 7.57
CA GLY A 170 -17.69 -1.45 7.19
C GLY A 170 -16.36 -0.81 7.60
N GLY A 171 -15.28 -1.37 7.10
CA GLY A 171 -13.92 -0.85 7.29
C GLY A 171 -13.17 -0.65 5.97
N VAL A 172 -12.22 0.29 5.99
CA VAL A 172 -11.24 0.50 4.93
C VAL A 172 -9.85 0.61 5.52
N VAL A 173 -8.86 0.15 4.78
CA VAL A 173 -7.45 0.42 5.10
C VAL A 173 -7.16 1.88 4.78
N ASN A 174 -6.69 2.63 5.77
CA ASN A 174 -6.38 4.06 5.69
C ASN A 174 -4.88 4.29 5.42
N THR A 175 -4.01 3.60 6.15
CA THR A 175 -2.56 3.65 5.96
C THR A 175 -1.98 2.24 5.95
N LEU A 176 -0.84 2.08 5.27
CA LEU A 176 -0.12 0.82 5.16
C LEU A 176 1.37 1.09 4.98
N GLU A 177 2.20 0.51 5.83
CA GLU A 177 3.65 0.66 5.83
C GLU A 177 4.33 -0.70 6.08
N PRO A 178 5.57 -0.92 5.61
CA PRO A 178 6.36 -2.09 6.02
C PRO A 178 6.59 -2.10 7.53
N GLY A 179 6.25 -3.21 8.16
CA GLY A 179 6.33 -3.37 9.61
C GLY A 179 7.69 -3.89 10.10
N LYS A 180 7.81 -3.99 11.44
CA LYS A 180 9.03 -4.50 12.07
C LYS A 180 9.24 -5.98 11.77
N GLY A 181 10.44 -6.33 11.30
CA GLY A 181 10.79 -7.72 10.93
C GLY A 181 10.39 -8.09 9.51
N ASN A 182 10.07 -7.10 8.68
CA ASN A 182 9.92 -7.27 7.25
C ASN A 182 11.26 -7.64 6.60
N GLU A 183 11.32 -8.79 5.94
CA GLU A 183 12.52 -9.31 5.26
C GLU A 183 12.51 -9.01 3.75
N ILE A 184 11.32 -8.76 3.20
CA ILE A 184 11.12 -8.52 1.76
C ILE A 184 11.15 -7.02 1.47
N ALA A 185 12.18 -6.57 0.75
CA ALA A 185 12.37 -5.17 0.38
C ALA A 185 12.05 -4.86 -1.10
N GLU A 186 11.49 -5.84 -1.84
CA GLU A 186 11.26 -5.73 -3.27
C GLU A 186 10.15 -4.72 -3.60
N PRO A 187 10.47 -3.55 -4.20
CA PRO A 187 9.50 -2.47 -4.38
C PRO A 187 8.28 -2.86 -5.21
N ALA A 188 8.47 -3.64 -6.28
CA ALA A 188 7.37 -4.04 -7.15
C ALA A 188 6.36 -4.94 -6.42
N LEU A 189 6.85 -5.85 -5.57
CA LEU A 189 6.00 -6.71 -4.75
C LEU A 189 5.27 -5.89 -3.70
N LEU A 190 5.99 -5.02 -2.98
CA LEU A 190 5.41 -4.16 -1.94
C LEU A 190 4.31 -3.27 -2.48
N GLU A 191 4.53 -2.65 -3.63
CA GLU A 191 3.53 -1.81 -4.29
C GLU A 191 2.29 -2.61 -4.71
N CYS A 192 2.50 -3.75 -5.36
CA CYS A 192 1.43 -4.63 -5.81
C CYS A 192 0.54 -5.11 -4.66
N VAL A 193 1.15 -5.58 -3.57
CA VAL A 193 0.42 -6.06 -2.37
C VAL A 193 -0.28 -4.90 -1.68
N ARG A 194 0.38 -3.74 -1.57
CA ARG A 194 -0.22 -2.53 -0.98
C ARG A 194 -1.45 -2.08 -1.74
N GLU A 195 -1.37 -1.99 -3.07
CA GLU A 195 -2.50 -1.60 -3.91
C GLU A 195 -3.67 -2.58 -3.78
N SER A 196 -3.37 -3.88 -3.75
CA SER A 196 -4.35 -4.94 -3.57
C SER A 196 -5.05 -4.83 -2.21
N LEU A 197 -4.31 -4.64 -1.12
CA LEU A 197 -4.85 -4.42 0.23
C LEU A 197 -5.74 -3.20 0.30
N LEU A 198 -5.29 -2.09 -0.28
CA LEU A 198 -6.03 -0.83 -0.30
C LEU A 198 -7.29 -0.90 -1.17
N ALA A 199 -7.46 -1.91 -2.02
CA ALA A 199 -8.69 -2.13 -2.78
C ALA A 199 -9.73 -2.97 -2.02
N VAL A 200 -9.34 -3.66 -0.95
CA VAL A 200 -10.24 -4.53 -0.18
C VAL A 200 -11.19 -3.71 0.68
N THR A 201 -12.47 -4.10 0.66
CA THR A 201 -13.46 -3.62 1.61
C THR A 201 -13.53 -4.57 2.80
N LEU A 202 -13.43 -4.05 4.01
CA LEU A 202 -13.46 -4.84 5.22
C LEU A 202 -14.87 -4.88 5.80
N PRO A 203 -15.25 -5.99 6.44
CA PRO A 203 -16.48 -6.06 7.22
C PRO A 203 -16.48 -5.02 8.35
N PRO A 204 -17.66 -4.65 8.88
CA PRO A 204 -17.73 -3.73 10.01
C PRO A 204 -16.93 -4.25 11.22
N PRO A 205 -16.09 -3.41 11.84
CA PRO A 205 -15.40 -3.80 13.06
C PRO A 205 -16.39 -3.91 14.23
N GLU A 206 -16.04 -4.69 15.26
CA GLU A 206 -16.87 -4.81 16.48
C GLU A 206 -16.99 -3.46 17.20
N GLN A 207 -15.92 -2.66 17.15
CA GLN A 207 -15.88 -1.31 17.66
C GLN A 207 -15.55 -0.40 16.48
N GLY A 208 -16.40 0.58 16.21
CA GLY A 208 -16.08 1.61 15.23
C GLY A 208 -14.80 2.37 15.60
N GLY A 209 -14.27 3.17 14.68
CA GLY A 209 -13.12 4.03 14.93
C GLY A 209 -11.88 3.65 14.15
N ARG A 210 -10.72 3.81 14.81
CA ARG A 210 -9.41 3.53 14.25
C ARG A 210 -8.82 2.31 14.93
N ASP A 211 -8.23 1.43 14.14
CA ASP A 211 -7.58 0.22 14.64
C ASP A 211 -6.25 -0.01 13.92
N ALA A 212 -5.24 -0.46 14.65
CA ALA A 212 -3.89 -0.64 14.15
C ALA A 212 -3.53 -2.12 14.20
N ILE A 213 -3.23 -2.70 13.03
CA ILE A 213 -2.99 -4.13 12.88
C ILE A 213 -1.65 -4.35 12.19
N SER A 214 -0.94 -5.39 12.60
CA SER A 214 0.30 -5.85 11.99
C SER A 214 0.05 -7.22 11.38
N LEU A 215 0.18 -7.32 10.06
CA LEU A 215 -0.01 -8.54 9.30
C LEU A 215 1.34 -9.11 8.88
N SER A 216 1.44 -10.43 8.83
CA SER A 216 2.56 -11.10 8.18
C SER A 216 2.14 -12.22 7.26
N MET A 217 2.91 -12.39 6.18
CA MET A 217 2.74 -13.45 5.19
C MET A 217 4.12 -13.92 4.74
N ARG A 218 4.25 -15.23 4.53
CA ARG A 218 5.52 -15.85 4.13
C ARG A 218 5.54 -16.11 2.64
N PHE A 219 6.67 -15.81 2.00
CA PHE A 219 6.94 -16.16 0.62
C PHE A 219 7.99 -17.25 0.60
N ASP A 220 7.60 -18.43 0.14
CA ASP A 220 8.46 -19.59 0.01
C ASP A 220 9.00 -19.73 -1.43
N PRO A 221 10.14 -20.42 -1.60
CA PRO A 221 10.67 -20.68 -2.92
C PRO A 221 9.72 -21.57 -3.73
N PRO A 222 9.82 -21.58 -5.08
CA PRO A 222 9.07 -22.53 -5.90
C PRO A 222 9.29 -23.96 -5.41
N LYS A 223 8.19 -24.71 -5.28
CA LYS A 223 8.29 -26.16 -5.11
C LYS A 223 8.92 -26.73 -6.39
N PRO A 224 9.97 -27.57 -6.31
CA PRO A 224 10.45 -28.28 -7.47
C PRO A 224 9.34 -29.20 -7.98
N GLU A 225 9.07 -29.15 -9.29
CA GLU A 225 8.12 -30.04 -9.99
C GLU A 225 8.59 -31.51 -9.99
#